data_AF-A0A068RGI4-F1
#
_entry.id   AF-A0A068RGI4-F1
#
_cell.length_a   1.000
_cell.length_b   1.000
_cell.length_c   1.000
_cell.angle_alpha   90.00
_cell.angle_beta   90.00
_cell.angle_gamma   90.00
#
_symmetry.space_group_name_H-M   'P 1'
#
loop_
_entity.id
_entity.type
_entity.pdbx_description
1 polymer ?
#
loop_
_entity_poly.entity_id
_entity_poly.type
_entity_poly.pdbx_seq_one_letter_code
_entity_poly.pdbx_strand_id
1 'polypeptide(L)'
;MATPTPERESHQDTTPPFTFEQAIEKHKQEDSTTMVILRFRAIGNAPILKTPYRKVNATFTVQRVINFLRKELKYKDIDPLYVYINSAFAPAPDETMGSLFKSFSTDGQLIINYCTMAAWG
;
A
#
# COMPACT_ATOMS: atom_id res chain seq x y z
N MET A 1 -17.86 -4.58 -66.67
CA MET A 1 -19.17 -4.68 -65.98
C MET A 1 -19.15 -5.93 -65.12
N ALA A 2 -19.55 -5.80 -63.84
CA ALA A 2 -19.84 -6.83 -62.83
C ALA A 2 -18.68 -7.63 -62.16
N THR A 3 -18.41 -7.27 -60.90
CA THR A 3 -17.79 -8.01 -59.76
C THR A 3 -18.78 -9.08 -59.18
N PRO A 4 -18.61 -9.80 -58.02
CA PRO A 4 -17.48 -10.09 -57.07
C PRO A 4 -17.37 -11.60 -56.56
N THR A 5 -16.24 -11.94 -55.90
CA THR A 5 -15.88 -12.81 -54.70
C THR A 5 -16.79 -14.00 -54.26
N PRO A 6 -16.34 -15.18 -53.73
CA PRO A 6 -15.38 -15.41 -52.61
C PRO A 6 -14.43 -16.62 -52.76
N GLU A 7 -13.35 -16.78 -51.98
CA GLU A 7 -13.35 -17.62 -50.77
C GLU A 7 -12.12 -17.30 -49.91
N ARG A 8 -12.39 -17.12 -48.62
CA ARG A 8 -11.43 -16.78 -47.57
C ARG A 8 -11.53 -17.90 -46.53
N GLU A 9 -10.52 -18.76 -46.51
CA GLU A 9 -10.18 -19.68 -45.41
C GLU A 9 -8.66 -19.51 -45.22
N SER A 10 -8.05 -19.35 -44.05
CA SER A 10 -8.30 -20.03 -42.79
C SER A 10 -7.72 -19.23 -41.62
N HIS A 11 -8.36 -19.43 -40.47
CA HIS A 11 -8.08 -19.05 -39.09
C HIS A 11 -6.61 -18.85 -38.68
N GLN A 12 -6.35 -17.81 -37.87
CA GLN A 12 -5.80 -18.06 -36.54
C GLN A 12 -6.08 -16.93 -35.55
N ASP A 13 -6.49 -17.38 -34.38
CA ASP A 13 -6.71 -16.67 -33.13
C ASP A 13 -5.51 -15.80 -32.77
N THR A 14 -5.70 -14.50 -32.59
CA THR A 14 -4.83 -13.75 -31.68
C THR A 14 -5.72 -12.74 -30.97
N THR A 15 -6.35 -13.22 -29.91
CA THR A 15 -6.78 -12.40 -28.78
C THR A 15 -5.78 -11.25 -28.59
N PRO A 16 -6.19 -9.96 -28.64
CA PRO A 16 -5.24 -8.88 -28.41
C PRO A 16 -4.64 -9.10 -27.02
N PRO A 17 -3.31 -9.19 -26.86
CA PRO A 17 -2.74 -9.21 -25.53
C PRO A 17 -3.12 -7.86 -24.93
N PHE A 18 -3.93 -7.86 -23.87
CA PHE A 18 -3.96 -6.72 -22.96
C PHE A 18 -2.54 -6.55 -22.45
N THR A 19 -1.80 -5.63 -23.07
CA THR A 19 -0.38 -5.41 -22.79
C THR A 19 -0.23 -5.04 -21.33
N PHE A 20 0.73 -5.66 -20.65
CA PHE A 20 1.01 -5.43 -19.23
C PHE A 20 1.14 -3.93 -18.90
N GLU A 21 1.65 -3.15 -19.85
CA GLU A 21 1.75 -1.68 -19.78
C GLU A 21 0.38 -1.00 -19.58
N GLN A 22 -0.65 -1.44 -20.30
CA GLN A 22 -2.00 -0.86 -20.19
C GLN A 22 -2.69 -1.24 -18.86
N ALA A 23 -2.37 -2.42 -18.29
CA ALA A 23 -2.85 -2.80 -16.97
C ALA A 23 -2.17 -1.98 -15.85
N ILE A 24 -0.89 -1.64 -16.01
CA ILE A 24 -0.14 -0.80 -15.06
C ILE A 24 -0.65 0.66 -15.09
N GLU A 25 -0.90 1.23 -16.27
CA GLU A 25 -1.37 2.61 -16.39
C GLU A 25 -2.77 2.83 -15.82
N LYS A 26 -3.68 1.85 -15.98
CA LYS A 26 -5.03 1.93 -15.41
C LYS A 26 -5.03 1.89 -13.89
N HIS A 27 -4.07 1.22 -13.26
CA HIS A 27 -3.90 1.27 -11.80
C HIS A 27 -3.23 2.58 -11.33
N LYS A 28 -2.27 3.12 -12.08
CA LYS A 28 -1.54 4.33 -11.70
C LYS A 28 -2.41 5.58 -11.55
N GLN A 29 -3.55 5.65 -12.24
CA GLN A 29 -4.39 6.86 -12.28
C GLN A 29 -5.43 6.95 -11.15
N GLU A 30 -5.83 5.83 -10.53
CA GLU A 30 -6.80 5.80 -9.41
C GLU A 30 -6.13 5.87 -8.02
N ASP A 31 -4.81 5.64 -7.95
CA ASP A 31 -4.08 5.58 -6.68
C ASP A 31 -3.71 6.96 -6.10
N SER A 32 -3.67 8.02 -6.92
CA SER A 32 -3.22 9.35 -6.46
C SER A 32 -4.25 10.13 -5.64
N THR A 33 -5.54 9.82 -5.78
CA THR A 33 -6.64 10.43 -4.98
C THR A 33 -7.09 9.53 -3.83
N THR A 34 -6.72 8.25 -3.85
CA THR A 34 -7.12 7.29 -2.83
C THR A 34 -6.38 7.58 -1.53
N MET A 35 -7.12 8.09 -0.56
CA MET A 35 -6.62 8.32 0.78
C MET A 35 -7.06 7.21 1.71
N VAL A 36 -6.13 6.70 2.50
CA VAL A 36 -6.36 5.62 3.46
C VAL A 36 -6.27 6.14 4.89
N ILE A 37 -7.06 5.55 5.78
CA ILE A 37 -7.09 5.90 7.20
C ILE A 37 -6.16 4.95 7.94
N LEU A 38 -5.17 5.51 8.63
CA LEU A 38 -4.26 4.80 9.51
C LEU A 38 -4.66 5.03 10.97
N ARG A 39 -4.60 3.96 11.76
CA ARG A 39 -4.76 3.99 13.21
C ARG A 39 -3.46 3.55 13.86
N PHE A 40 -2.74 4.48 14.47
CA PHE A 40 -1.53 4.21 15.21
C PHE A 40 -1.83 3.79 16.64
N ARG A 41 -1.19 2.71 17.09
CA ARG A 41 -1.28 2.19 18.45
C ARG A 41 0.11 2.02 19.04
N ALA A 42 0.36 2.67 20.17
CA ALA A 42 1.55 2.44 20.96
C ALA A 42 1.48 1.07 21.65
N ILE A 43 2.58 0.33 21.62
CA ILE A 43 2.73 -0.94 22.34
C ILE A 43 3.88 -0.82 23.34
N GLY A 44 3.67 -1.35 24.54
CA GLY A 44 4.64 -1.31 25.65
C GLY A 44 4.87 0.11 26.16
N ASN A 45 6.14 0.48 26.32
CA ASN A 45 6.55 1.80 26.83
C ASN A 45 6.70 2.88 25.73
N ALA A 46 6.22 2.62 24.51
CA ALA A 46 6.29 3.61 23.45
C ALA A 46 5.37 4.83 23.74
N PRO A 47 5.79 6.07 23.43
CA PRO A 47 4.98 7.25 23.66
C PRO A 47 3.68 7.22 22.85
N ILE A 48 2.55 7.54 23.47
CA ILE A 48 1.24 7.58 22.79
C ILE A 48 1.15 8.85 21.94
N LEU A 49 0.83 8.70 20.66
CA LEU A 49 0.56 9.84 19.78
C LEU A 49 -0.70 10.59 20.21
N LYS A 50 -0.64 11.92 20.14
CA LYS A 50 -1.80 12.79 20.42
C LYS A 50 -2.96 12.52 19.46
N THR A 51 -2.66 12.25 18.19
CA THR A 51 -3.65 11.91 17.16
C THR A 51 -3.41 10.49 16.66
N PRO A 52 -4.14 9.48 17.16
CA PRO A 52 -3.96 8.10 16.75
C PRO A 52 -4.45 7.86 15.32
N TYR A 53 -5.35 8.69 14.80
CA TYR A 53 -5.88 8.58 13.45
C TYR A 53 -5.17 9.54 12.50
N ARG A 54 -4.74 9.04 11.34
CA ARG A 54 -4.15 9.85 10.28
C ARG A 54 -4.63 9.40 8.92
N LYS A 55 -5.08 10.36 8.11
CA LYS A 55 -5.39 10.12 6.71
C LYS A 55 -4.13 10.38 5.88
N VAL A 56 -3.72 9.40 5.08
CA VAL A 56 -2.54 9.50 4.22
C VAL A 56 -2.88 9.09 2.79
N ASN A 57 -2.02 9.46 1.85
CA ASN A 57 -2.18 9.03 0.47
C ASN A 57 -1.81 7.54 0.33
N ALA A 58 -2.55 6.79 -0.48
CA ALA A 58 -2.29 5.38 -0.75
C ALA A 58 -0.89 5.13 -1.34
N THR A 59 -0.35 6.10 -2.09
CA THR A 59 1.00 6.05 -2.68
C THR A 59 2.14 6.16 -1.66
N PHE A 60 1.85 6.51 -0.40
CA PHE A 60 2.90 6.61 0.61
C PHE A 60 3.46 5.24 0.94
N THR A 61 4.78 5.16 1.09
CA THR A 61 5.45 3.93 1.52
C THR A 61 5.47 3.80 3.03
N VAL A 62 5.64 2.57 3.52
CA VAL A 62 5.87 2.27 4.94
C VAL A 62 7.04 3.09 5.49
N GLN A 63 8.15 3.19 4.77
CA GLN A 63 9.29 4.01 5.20
C GLN A 63 8.91 5.46 5.47
N ARG A 64 8.07 6.05 4.63
CA ARG A 64 7.61 7.43 4.84
C ARG A 64 6.79 7.54 6.13
N VAL A 65 5.99 6.53 6.46
CA VAL A 65 5.21 6.46 7.70
C VAL A 65 6.10 6.24 8.93
N ILE A 66 7.12 5.39 8.83
CA ILE A 66 8.13 5.18 9.89
C ILE A 66 8.84 6.51 10.19
N ASN A 67 9.28 7.22 9.15
CA ASN A 67 9.93 8.53 9.30
C ASN A 67 9.00 9.58 9.91
N PHE A 68 7.70 9.53 9.58
CA PHE A 68 6.69 10.38 10.21
C PHE A 68 6.56 10.07 11.72
N LEU A 69 6.46 8.79 12.09
CA LEU A 69 6.41 8.36 13.48
C LEU A 69 7.64 8.80 14.26
N ARG A 70 8.85 8.64 13.70
CA ARG A 70 10.09 9.10 14.33
C ARG A 70 10.06 10.59 14.64
N LYS A 71 9.58 11.42 13.71
CA LYS A 71 9.45 12.87 13.91
C LYS A 71 8.43 13.23 15.00
N GLU A 72 7.26 12.60 14.98
CA GLU A 72 6.20 12.86 15.97
C GLU A 72 6.60 12.41 17.38
N LEU A 73 7.32 11.30 17.49
CA LEU A 73 7.82 10.75 18.75
C LEU A 73 9.12 11.42 19.23
N LYS A 74 9.75 12.27 18.39
CA LYS A 74 11.07 12.89 18.61
C LYS A 74 12.21 11.88 18.78
N TYR A 75 12.15 10.79 18.04
CA TYR A 75 13.15 9.73 18.07
C TYR A 75 14.23 10.01 17.03
N LYS A 76 15.48 9.71 17.39
CA LYS A 76 16.63 9.80 16.48
C LYS A 76 16.70 8.56 15.61
N ASP A 77 17.47 8.64 14.53
CA ASP A 77 17.63 7.49 13.63
C ASP A 77 18.26 6.27 14.26
N ILE A 78 19.04 6.50 15.33
CA ILE A 78 19.70 5.46 16.13
C ILE A 78 18.69 4.72 17.02
N ASP A 79 17.57 5.36 17.37
CA ASP A 79 16.62 4.78 18.31
C ASP A 79 15.81 3.66 17.61
N PRO A 80 15.72 2.47 18.23
CA PRO A 80 14.94 1.37 17.67
C PRO A 80 13.45 1.74 17.65
N LEU A 81 12.84 1.61 16.47
CA LEU A 81 11.41 1.77 16.26
C LEU A 81 10.93 0.63 15.38
N TYR A 82 10.12 -0.25 15.95
CA TYR A 82 9.53 -1.38 15.24
C TYR A 82 8.07 -1.05 14.93
N VAL A 83 7.64 -1.43 13.72
CA VAL A 83 6.29 -1.17 13.23
C VAL A 83 5.69 -2.48 12.73
N TYR A 84 4.45 -2.74 13.13
CA TYR A 84 3.71 -3.95 12.80
C TYR A 84 2.31 -3.61 12.30
N ILE A 85 1.84 -4.31 11.27
CA ILE A 85 0.45 -4.22 10.81
C ILE A 85 -0.39 -5.21 11.60
N ASN A 86 -1.51 -4.74 12.16
CA ASN A 86 -2.48 -5.54 12.92
C ASN A 86 -1.86 -6.43 14.03
N SER A 87 -0.72 -6.03 14.60
CA SER A 87 0.04 -6.80 15.60
C SER A 87 0.44 -8.20 15.13
N ALA A 88 0.59 -8.40 13.82
CA ALA A 88 0.85 -9.72 13.23
C ALA A 88 2.24 -9.79 12.59
N PHE A 89 2.60 -8.82 11.74
CA PHE A 89 3.84 -8.86 10.98
C PHE A 89 4.42 -7.46 10.77
N ALA A 90 5.74 -7.38 10.55
CA ALA A 90 6.41 -6.17 10.14
C ALA A 90 6.36 -6.07 8.60
N PRO A 91 5.75 -5.01 8.03
CA PRO A 91 5.62 -4.86 6.58
C PRO A 91 6.96 -4.47 5.94
N ALA A 92 7.10 -4.68 4.64
CA ALA A 92 8.31 -4.28 3.94
C ALA A 92 8.37 -2.74 3.83
N PRO A 93 9.57 -2.14 3.94
CA PRO A 93 9.74 -0.69 3.94
C PRO A 93 9.26 0.02 2.67
N ASP A 94 9.35 -0.69 1.55
CA ASP A 94 8.98 -0.28 0.19
C ASP A 94 7.49 -0.49 -0.13
N GLU A 95 6.74 -1.21 0.71
CA GLU A 95 5.30 -1.40 0.49
C GLU A 95 4.53 -0.07 0.59
N THR A 96 3.49 0.05 -0.22
CA THR A 96 2.59 1.21 -0.22
C THR A 96 1.43 1.02 0.76
N MET A 97 0.99 2.13 1.35
CA MET A 97 -0.16 2.14 2.26
C MET A 97 -1.44 1.66 1.58
N GLY A 98 -1.60 1.91 0.27
CA GLY A 98 -2.72 1.41 -0.51
C GLY A 98 -2.76 -0.12 -0.58
N SER A 99 -1.62 -0.76 -0.88
CA SER A 99 -1.52 -2.23 -0.93
C SER A 99 -1.85 -2.86 0.43
N LEU A 100 -1.27 -2.32 1.49
CA LEU A 100 -1.49 -2.79 2.85
C LEU A 100 -2.93 -2.55 3.32
N PHE A 101 -3.51 -1.40 2.99
CA PHE A 101 -4.89 -1.09 3.34
C PHE A 101 -5.88 -2.02 2.62
N LYS A 102 -5.67 -2.29 1.33
CA LYS A 102 -6.51 -3.21 0.57
C LYS A 102 -6.52 -4.63 1.15
N SER A 103 -5.36 -5.10 1.62
CA SER A 103 -5.18 -6.48 2.08
C SER A 103 -5.45 -6.68 3.57
N PHE A 104 -5.19 -5.66 4.40
CA PHE A 104 -5.16 -5.78 5.86
C PHE A 104 -5.97 -4.70 6.60
N SER A 105 -6.76 -3.87 5.91
CA SER A 105 -7.67 -2.96 6.62
C SER A 105 -8.72 -3.72 7.42
N THR A 106 -9.13 -3.12 8.53
CA THR A 106 -10.17 -3.64 9.43
C THR A 106 -11.05 -2.46 9.79
N ASP A 107 -12.37 -2.57 9.64
CA ASP A 107 -13.31 -1.47 9.90
C ASP A 107 -12.97 -0.16 9.15
N GLY A 108 -12.46 -0.26 7.92
CA GLY A 108 -12.10 0.91 7.09
C GLY A 108 -10.85 1.66 7.55
N GLN A 109 -10.03 1.05 8.41
CA GLN A 109 -8.78 1.62 8.92
C GLN A 109 -7.66 0.56 8.90
N LEU A 110 -6.43 0.98 8.66
CA LEU A 110 -5.25 0.13 8.79
C LEU A 110 -4.60 0.35 10.15
N ILE A 111 -4.49 -0.71 10.97
CA ILE A 111 -3.94 -0.60 12.31
C ILE A 111 -2.43 -0.79 12.27
N ILE A 112 -1.70 0.23 12.69
CA ILE A 112 -0.25 0.27 12.76
C ILE A 112 0.17 0.30 14.22
N ASN A 113 0.82 -0.76 14.66
CA ASN A 113 1.31 -0.91 16.02
C ASN A 113 2.80 -0.57 16.03
N TYR A 114 3.22 0.29 16.95
CA TYR A 114 4.62 0.71 17.05
C TYR A 114 5.16 0.48 18.47
N CYS A 115 6.42 0.08 18.56
CA CYS A 115 7.11 -0.19 19.82
C CYS A 115 8.62 0.10 19.72
N THR A 116 9.24 0.32 20.88
CA THR A 116 10.67 0.61 21.02
C THR A 116 11.53 -0.63 21.25
N MET A 117 10.89 -1.73 21.63
CA MET A 117 11.51 -3.05 21.81
C MET A 117 10.81 -4.01 20.87
N ALA A 118 11.56 -4.98 20.31
CA ALA A 118 10.96 -6.03 19.51
C ALA A 118 9.92 -6.78 20.36
N ALA A 119 8.64 -6.60 20.03
CA ALA A 119 7.54 -7.23 20.75
C ALA A 119 7.22 -8.63 20.20
N TRP A 120 7.62 -8.90 18.96
CA TRP A 120 7.45 -10.18 18.27
C TRP A 120 8.69 -10.50 17.45
N GLY A 121 9.24 -11.70 17.68
CA GLY A 121 10.39 -12.30 17.02
C GLY A 121 10.32 -13.82 17.19
#